data_AF-A0A816G7A8-F1
#
_entry.id   AF-A0A816G7A8-F1
#
_cell.length_a   1.000
_cell.length_b   1.000
_cell.length_c   1.000
_cell.angle_alpha   90.00
_cell.angle_beta   90.00
_cell.angle_gamma   90.00
#
_symmetry.space_group_name_H-M   'P 1'
#
loop_
_entity.id
_entity.type
_entity.pdbx_description
1 polymer ?
#
loop_
_entity_poly.entity_id
_entity_poly.type
_entity_poly.pdbx_seq_one_letter_code
_entity_poly.pdbx_strand_id
1 'polypeptide(L)'
;MTSSFYETIGGFQSLGQWKGQENVMNVLAMYGLNDNVHKLQLLQYIDSNIIGNNVRINTPWGSRKMIYADYTASGRALMFIEHYMLNNILPYYANTHSDNNTCGIQTTKFREGARTLIKQYINATDNDVVIFTGSGK
;
A
#
# COMPACT_ATOMS: atom_id res chain seq x y z
N MET A 1 1.38 19.28 40.98
CA MET A 1 0.52 18.25 40.34
C MET A 1 0.57 18.40 38.82
N THR A 2 1.74 18.22 38.20
CA THR A 2 1.92 18.34 36.73
C THR A 2 3.05 17.41 36.27
N SER A 3 3.12 16.20 36.83
CA SER A 3 4.16 15.21 36.49
C SER A 3 3.65 13.81 36.15
N SER A 4 2.36 13.48 36.36
CA SER A 4 1.86 12.11 36.17
C SER A 4 1.09 11.87 34.86
N PHE A 5 1.02 12.84 33.95
CA PHE A 5 0.38 12.64 32.64
C PHE A 5 1.35 12.13 31.56
N TYR A 6 2.66 12.37 31.71
CA TYR A 6 3.67 11.90 30.75
C TYR A 6 4.15 10.46 31.02
N GLU A 7 3.98 9.94 32.23
CA GLU A 7 4.40 8.55 32.56
C GLU A 7 3.41 7.50 32.06
N THR A 8 2.12 7.81 31.94
CA THR A 8 1.11 6.86 31.43
C THR A 8 1.19 6.65 29.91
N ILE A 9 1.92 7.51 29.20
CA ILE A 9 2.16 7.38 27.75
C ILE A 9 3.37 6.47 27.44
N GLY A 10 4.11 6.04 28.47
CA GLY A 10 5.30 5.18 28.35
C GLY A 10 5.02 3.73 27.92
N GLY A 11 3.75 3.33 27.78
CA GLY A 11 3.36 1.98 27.39
C GLY A 11 3.06 1.76 25.89
N PHE A 12 3.08 2.82 25.06
CA PHE A 12 2.67 2.72 23.64
C PHE A 12 3.84 2.75 22.64
N GLN A 13 5.04 2.38 23.09
CA GLN A 13 6.09 1.92 22.18
C GLN A 13 5.77 0.47 21.77
N SER A 14 5.28 0.26 20.54
CA SER A 14 5.43 -0.95 19.69
C SER A 14 4.19 -1.44 18.91
N LEU A 15 3.14 -0.62 18.71
CA LEU A 15 2.19 -0.94 17.64
C LEU A 15 2.83 -0.65 16.27
N GLY A 16 3.54 -1.67 15.77
CA GLY A 16 4.06 -1.80 14.42
C GLY A 16 4.82 -0.58 13.92
N GLN A 17 6.10 -0.47 14.28
CA GLN A 17 7.01 0.32 13.44
C GLN A 17 6.92 -0.24 12.02
N TRP A 18 6.50 0.61 11.08
CA TRP A 18 6.47 0.28 9.67
C TRP A 18 7.92 0.09 9.19
N LYS A 19 8.29 -1.16 8.90
CA LYS A 19 9.64 -1.59 8.46
C LYS A 19 10.00 -1.16 7.02
N GLY A 20 9.44 -0.08 6.51
CA GLY A 20 9.63 0.32 5.11
C GLY A 20 10.72 1.38 4.90
N GLN A 21 11.64 1.55 5.85
CA GLN A 21 12.83 2.40 5.67
C GLN A 21 13.88 1.81 4.71
N GLU A 22 13.59 0.70 4.02
CA GLU A 22 14.51 0.14 3.05
C GLU A 22 14.36 0.83 1.69
N ASN A 23 15.47 1.42 1.21
CA ASN A 23 15.62 1.96 -0.13
C ASN A 23 15.01 1.02 -1.17
N VAL A 24 14.23 1.52 -2.12
CA VAL A 24 13.58 0.70 -3.16
C VAL A 24 14.59 -0.09 -4.00
N MET A 25 15.77 0.47 -4.21
CA MET A 25 16.90 -0.23 -4.85
C MET A 25 17.44 -1.38 -3.97
N ASN A 26 17.33 -1.27 -2.65
CA ASN A 26 17.63 -2.35 -1.71
C ASN A 26 16.52 -3.39 -1.65
N VAL A 27 15.24 -3.03 -1.85
CA VAL A 27 14.13 -4.00 -1.87
C VAL A 27 14.32 -5.02 -3.01
N LEU A 28 14.67 -4.57 -4.22
CA LEU A 28 14.90 -5.48 -5.35
C LEU A 28 16.11 -6.40 -5.11
N ALA A 29 17.18 -5.88 -4.49
CA ALA A 29 18.35 -6.65 -4.12
C ALA A 29 18.11 -7.60 -2.93
N MET A 30 17.31 -7.19 -1.94
CA MET A 30 16.94 -7.94 -0.74
C MET A 30 16.06 -9.15 -1.08
N TYR A 31 15.17 -9.00 -2.07
CA TYR A 31 14.34 -10.11 -2.59
C TYR A 31 15.04 -10.92 -3.69
N GLY A 32 16.33 -10.69 -3.96
CA GLY A 32 17.11 -11.50 -4.90
C GLY A 32 16.64 -11.40 -6.35
N LEU A 33 15.93 -10.34 -6.75
CA LEU A 33 15.35 -10.17 -8.10
C LEU A 33 16.41 -9.87 -9.20
N ASN A 34 17.64 -10.35 -9.02
CA ASN A 34 18.77 -10.14 -9.92
C ASN A 34 18.86 -11.23 -11.01
N ASP A 35 18.05 -12.29 -10.92
CA ASP A 35 17.98 -13.35 -11.93
C ASP A 35 16.58 -13.48 -12.55
N ASN A 36 16.52 -14.12 -13.71
CA ASN A 36 15.28 -14.33 -14.45
C ASN A 36 14.25 -15.18 -13.68
N VAL A 37 14.70 -16.02 -12.74
CA VAL A 37 13.83 -16.94 -11.99
C VAL A 37 12.99 -16.16 -10.99
N HIS A 38 13.60 -15.28 -10.20
CA HIS A 38 12.91 -14.44 -9.23
C HIS A 38 11.94 -13.46 -9.89
N LYS A 39 12.31 -12.91 -11.06
CA LYS A 39 11.40 -12.08 -11.86
C LYS A 39 10.17 -12.87 -12.32
N LEU A 40 10.34 -14.09 -12.80
CA LEU A 40 9.23 -14.96 -13.21
C LEU A 40 8.33 -15.32 -12.03
N GLN A 41 8.91 -15.62 -10.86
CA GLN A 41 8.16 -15.90 -9.64
C GLN A 41 7.32 -14.70 -9.21
N LEU A 42 7.88 -13.48 -9.23
CA LEU A 42 7.13 -12.26 -8.92
C LEU A 42 5.98 -12.04 -9.91
N LEU A 43 6.22 -12.23 -11.21
CA LEU A 43 5.18 -12.09 -12.22
C LEU A 43 4.04 -13.10 -12.03
N GLN A 44 4.38 -14.36 -11.71
CA GLN A 44 3.39 -15.40 -11.39
C GLN A 44 2.61 -15.06 -10.10
N TYR A 45 3.29 -14.52 -9.10
CA TYR A 45 2.65 -14.07 -7.87
C TYR A 45 1.66 -12.93 -8.16
N ILE A 46 2.05 -11.92 -8.93
CA ILE A 46 1.15 -10.83 -9.33
C ILE A 46 -0.04 -11.37 -10.11
N ASP A 47 0.19 -12.19 -11.14
CA ASP A 47 -0.89 -12.73 -12.00
C ASP A 47 -1.92 -13.56 -11.21
N SER A 48 -1.45 -14.39 -10.28
CA SER A 48 -2.34 -15.19 -9.41
C SER A 48 -3.13 -14.35 -8.40
N ASN A 49 -2.67 -13.13 -8.08
CA ASN A 49 -3.35 -12.21 -7.17
C ASN A 49 -4.27 -11.20 -7.86
N ILE A 50 -4.33 -11.17 -9.19
CA ILE A 50 -5.26 -10.29 -9.91
C ILE A 50 -6.70 -10.73 -9.63
N ILE A 51 -7.47 -9.82 -9.01
CA ILE A 51 -8.88 -10.06 -8.74
C ILE A 51 -9.63 -10.15 -10.08
N GLY A 52 -10.30 -11.28 -10.29
CA GLY A 52 -11.07 -11.56 -11.50
C GLY A 52 -10.25 -12.01 -12.72
N ASN A 53 -8.98 -12.43 -12.56
CA ASN A 53 -8.14 -12.94 -13.66
C ASN A 53 -8.80 -14.11 -14.43
N ASN A 54 -9.55 -14.98 -13.74
CA ASN A 54 -10.19 -16.16 -14.33
C ASN A 54 -11.69 -16.02 -14.58
N VAL A 55 -12.21 -14.79 -14.57
CA VAL A 55 -13.62 -14.53 -14.89
C VAL A 55 -13.88 -14.95 -16.34
N ARG A 56 -14.98 -15.67 -16.52
CA ARG A 56 -15.49 -16.03 -17.85
C ARG A 56 -16.73 -15.23 -18.14
N ILE A 57 -16.89 -14.85 -19.40
CA ILE A 57 -18.07 -14.17 -19.90
C ILE A 57 -18.79 -15.08 -20.89
N ASN A 58 -20.12 -15.00 -20.87
CA ASN A 58 -20.95 -15.71 -21.84
C ASN A 58 -20.94 -14.90 -23.13
N THR A 59 -20.62 -15.58 -24.23
CA THR A 59 -20.64 -15.00 -25.58
C THR A 59 -21.60 -15.83 -26.44
N PRO A 60 -22.02 -15.33 -27.62
CA PRO A 60 -22.80 -16.12 -28.57
C PRO A 60 -22.12 -17.43 -29.00
N TRP A 61 -20.80 -17.55 -28.83
CA TRP A 61 -20.02 -18.74 -29.14
C TRP A 61 -19.61 -19.54 -27.89
N GLY A 62 -20.36 -19.37 -26.79
CA GLY A 62 -20.14 -20.06 -25.52
C GLY A 62 -19.33 -19.26 -24.50
N SER A 63 -18.99 -19.91 -23.38
CA SER A 63 -18.24 -19.29 -22.29
C SER A 63 -16.76 -19.11 -22.66
N ARG A 64 -16.28 -17.87 -22.67
CA ARG A 64 -14.89 -17.52 -22.98
C ARG A 64 -14.22 -16.86 -21.77
N LYS A 65 -12.91 -17.05 -21.60
CA LYS A 65 -12.13 -16.30 -20.62
C LYS A 65 -12.17 -14.81 -21.01
N MET A 66 -12.49 -13.94 -20.06
CA MET A 66 -12.44 -12.51 -20.28
C MET A 66 -10.98 -12.05 -20.27
N ILE A 67 -10.59 -11.32 -21.32
CA ILE A 67 -9.26 -10.73 -21.44
C ILE A 67 -9.39 -9.25 -21.09
N TYR A 68 -8.67 -8.81 -20.07
CA TYR A 68 -8.61 -7.41 -19.69
C TYR A 68 -7.47 -6.72 -20.42
N ALA A 69 -7.79 -5.88 -21.38
CA ALA A 69 -6.83 -5.19 -22.25
C ALA A 69 -6.80 -3.66 -22.01
N ASP A 70 -7.29 -3.19 -20.85
CA ASP A 70 -7.48 -1.76 -20.54
C ASP A 70 -6.58 -1.28 -19.37
N TYR A 71 -5.42 -1.94 -19.20
CA TYR A 71 -4.46 -1.61 -18.12
C TYR A 71 -3.88 -0.19 -18.21
N THR A 72 -3.95 0.43 -19.40
CA THR A 72 -3.52 1.83 -19.60
C THR A 72 -4.51 2.83 -18.99
N ALA A 73 -5.80 2.49 -18.95
CA ALA A 73 -6.82 3.34 -18.34
C ALA A 73 -6.91 3.10 -16.82
N SER A 74 -6.87 1.83 -16.40
CA SER A 74 -6.85 1.48 -14.97
C SER A 74 -6.22 0.12 -14.73
N GLY A 75 -5.45 0.01 -13.64
CA GLY A 75 -5.04 -1.28 -13.11
C GLY A 75 -6.22 -2.08 -12.55
N ARG A 76 -6.05 -3.41 -12.44
CA ARG A 76 -6.94 -4.27 -11.65
C ARG A 76 -6.51 -4.29 -10.19
N ALA A 77 -7.47 -4.48 -9.30
CA ALA A 77 -7.20 -4.71 -7.89
C ALA A 77 -6.39 -6.02 -7.68
N LEU A 78 -5.48 -5.99 -6.70
CA LEU A 78 -4.63 -7.12 -6.34
C LEU A 78 -5.00 -7.61 -4.94
N MET A 79 -5.22 -8.91 -4.81
CA MET A 79 -5.72 -9.53 -3.58
C MET A 79 -4.87 -9.20 -2.34
N PHE A 80 -3.53 -9.22 -2.47
CA PHE A 80 -2.65 -8.89 -1.35
C PHE A 80 -2.75 -7.42 -0.91
N ILE A 81 -3.04 -6.49 -1.83
CA ILE A 81 -3.27 -5.08 -1.49
C ILE A 81 -4.60 -4.95 -0.75
N GLU A 82 -5.66 -5.57 -1.27
CA GLU A 82 -6.99 -5.52 -0.63
C GLU A 82 -6.98 -6.16 0.75
N HIS A 83 -6.30 -7.30 0.91
CA HIS A 83 -6.11 -7.90 2.23
C HIS A 83 -5.31 -7.01 3.18
N TYR A 84 -4.30 -6.29 2.69
CA TYR A 84 -3.58 -5.35 3.53
C TYR A 84 -4.49 -4.19 3.97
N MET A 85 -5.26 -3.62 3.04
CA MET A 85 -6.25 -2.57 3.33
C MET A 85 -7.26 -3.03 4.38
N LEU A 86 -7.88 -4.19 4.17
CA LEU A 86 -8.90 -4.75 5.06
C LEU A 86 -8.38 -5.05 6.47
N ASN A 87 -7.17 -5.58 6.60
CA ASN A 87 -6.66 -6.08 7.88
C ASN A 87 -5.78 -5.08 8.63
N ASN A 88 -5.16 -4.11 7.96
CA ASN A 88 -4.15 -3.23 8.56
C ASN A 88 -4.51 -1.74 8.50
N ILE A 89 -5.28 -1.31 7.51
CA ILE A 89 -5.63 0.11 7.33
C ILE A 89 -7.02 0.39 7.86
N LEU A 90 -8.04 -0.28 7.31
CA LEU A 90 -9.44 -0.02 7.60
C LEU A 90 -9.83 -0.19 9.09
N PRO A 91 -9.27 -1.13 9.88
CA PRO A 91 -9.60 -1.24 11.30
C PRO A 91 -9.23 -0.01 12.13
N TYR A 92 -8.25 0.77 11.68
CA TYR A 92 -7.77 1.97 12.36
C TYR A 92 -8.11 3.25 11.60
N TYR A 93 -8.90 3.15 10.53
CA TYR A 93 -9.28 4.31 9.74
C TYR A 93 -10.22 5.21 10.54
N ALA A 94 -9.84 6.47 10.68
CA ALA A 94 -10.70 7.52 11.21
C ALA A 94 -10.42 8.83 10.48
N ASN A 95 -11.40 9.73 10.51
CA ASN A 95 -11.20 11.06 9.98
C ASN A 95 -10.06 11.76 10.73
N THR A 96 -9.15 12.40 10.01
CA THR A 96 -7.90 12.95 10.56
C THR A 96 -8.10 14.22 11.38
N HIS A 97 -9.33 14.73 11.50
CA HIS A 97 -9.70 15.91 12.30
C HIS A 97 -10.02 15.59 13.76
N SER A 98 -9.83 14.33 14.19
CA SER A 98 -10.03 13.89 15.58
C SER A 98 -8.68 13.65 16.25
N ASP A 99 -8.01 14.73 16.64
CA ASP A 99 -6.65 14.73 17.21
C ASP A 99 -6.53 14.02 18.57
N ASN A 100 -7.65 13.61 19.17
CA ASN A 100 -7.72 12.99 20.50
C ASN A 100 -8.10 11.50 20.49
N ASN A 101 -8.13 10.81 19.34
CA ASN A 101 -8.35 9.36 19.31
C ASN A 101 -7.24 8.61 18.57
N THR A 102 -6.96 7.38 19.04
CA THR A 102 -5.88 6.52 18.54
C THR A 102 -5.96 6.28 17.03
N CYS A 103 -7.18 6.16 16.48
CA CYS A 103 -7.40 5.91 15.05
C CYS A 103 -7.10 7.13 14.18
N GLY A 104 -7.40 8.35 14.66
CA GLY A 104 -7.10 9.61 13.98
C GLY A 104 -5.59 9.84 13.85
N ILE A 105 -4.85 9.60 14.95
CA ILE A 105 -3.37 9.63 14.95
C ILE A 105 -2.83 8.58 13.97
N GLN A 106 -3.37 7.36 14.01
CA GLN A 106 -2.91 6.27 13.14
C GLN A 106 -3.15 6.57 11.66
N THR A 107 -4.31 7.12 11.31
CA THR A 107 -4.64 7.49 9.92
C THR A 107 -3.72 8.61 9.42
N THR A 108 -3.40 9.59 10.26
CA THR A 108 -2.40 10.62 9.94
C THR A 108 -1.01 10.03 9.71
N LYS A 109 -0.58 9.06 10.52
CA LYS A 109 0.69 8.36 10.33
C LYS A 109 0.73 7.59 9.01
N PHE A 110 -0.35 6.89 8.64
CA PHE A 110 -0.44 6.20 7.35
C PHE A 110 -0.28 7.20 6.18
N ARG A 111 -0.94 8.35 6.26
CA ARG A 111 -0.87 9.40 5.24
C ARG A 111 0.55 9.97 5.06
N GLU A 112 1.25 10.27 6.17
CA GLU A 112 2.63 10.78 6.10
C GLU A 112 3.65 9.70 5.70
N GLY A 113 3.44 8.45 6.11
CA GLY A 113 4.22 7.31 5.65
C GLY A 113 4.12 7.12 4.14
N ALA A 114 2.89 7.16 3.60
CA ALA A 114 2.66 7.10 2.15
C ALA A 114 3.35 8.24 1.40
N ARG A 115 3.33 9.47 1.95
CA ARG A 115 4.01 10.63 1.36
C ARG A 115 5.52 10.41 1.29
N THR A 116 6.10 9.93 2.38
CA THR A 116 7.54 9.63 2.48
C THR A 116 7.94 8.57 1.47
N LEU A 117 7.16 7.49 1.35
CA LEU A 117 7.36 6.45 0.36
C LEU A 117 7.36 7.00 -1.07
N ILE A 118 6.33 7.76 -1.45
CA ILE A 118 6.22 8.30 -2.80
C ILE A 118 7.42 9.19 -3.12
N LYS A 119 7.85 10.05 -2.18
CA LYS A 119 9.07 10.85 -2.35
C LYS A 119 10.28 9.98 -2.69
N GLN A 120 10.48 8.90 -1.93
CA GLN A 120 11.59 7.96 -2.16
C GLN A 120 11.49 7.27 -3.52
N TYR A 121 10.30 6.79 -3.91
CA TYR A 121 10.09 6.09 -5.18
C TYR A 121 10.34 6.97 -6.41
N ILE A 122 10.10 8.28 -6.31
CA ILE A 122 10.33 9.23 -7.41
C ILE A 122 11.68 9.97 -7.30
N ASN A 123 12.53 9.61 -6.33
CA ASN A 123 13.78 10.30 -6.02
C ASN A 123 13.63 11.81 -5.76
N ALA A 124 12.52 12.21 -5.12
CA ALA A 124 12.29 13.60 -4.72
C ALA A 124 13.20 14.00 -3.54
N THR A 125 13.60 15.27 -3.52
CA THR A 125 14.47 15.86 -2.51
C THR A 125 13.67 16.61 -1.43
N ASP A 126 14.38 17.23 -0.49
CA ASP A 126 13.77 18.09 0.54
C ASP A 126 13.18 19.38 -0.04
N ASN A 127 13.63 19.80 -1.23
CA ASN A 127 13.10 20.96 -1.93
C ASN A 127 11.78 20.65 -2.67
N ASP A 128 11.42 19.38 -2.80
CA ASP A 128 10.21 18.94 -3.50
C ASP A 128 9.05 18.71 -2.53
N VAL A 129 7.83 18.90 -3.00
CA VAL A 129 6.60 18.63 -2.21
C VAL A 129 5.73 17.65 -2.96
N VAL A 130 5.34 16.56 -2.29
CA VAL A 130 4.31 15.65 -2.78
C VAL A 130 2.97 16.22 -2.34
N ILE A 131 2.04 16.41 -3.28
CA ILE A 131 0.67 16.86 -3.01
C ILE A 131 -0.26 15.72 -3.43
N PHE A 132 -1.11 15.26 -2.51
CA PHE A 132 -2.13 14.27 -2.85
C PHE A 132 -3.27 14.96 -3.58
N THR A 133 -3.46 14.61 -4.84
CA THR A 133 -4.59 15.05 -5.65
C THR A 133 -5.62 13.93 -5.78
N GLY A 134 -6.82 14.25 -6.28
CA GLY A 134 -7.80 13.23 -6.68
C GLY A 134 -7.30 12.38 -7.85
N SER A 135 -8.21 11.63 -8.47
CA SER A 135 -7.88 10.85 -9.67
C SER A 135 -7.49 11.78 -10.83
N GLY A 136 -6.28 11.62 -11.35
CA GLY A 136 -5.85 12.26 -12.58
C GLY A 136 -6.66 11.71 -13.75
N LYS A 137 -7.60 12.50 -14.25
CA LYS A 137 -8.24 12.31 -15.54
C LYS A 137 -8.02 13.55 -16.39
#